data_AF-A0AAE3JIM6-F1
#
_entry.id   AF-A0AAE3JIM6-F1
#
_cell.length_a   1.000
_cell.length_b   1.000
_cell.length_c   1.000
_cell.angle_alpha   90.00
_cell.angle_beta   90.00
_cell.angle_gamma   90.00
#
_symmetry.space_group_name_H-M   'P 1'
#
loop_
_entity.id
_entity.type
_entity.pdbx_description
1 polymer ?
#
loop_
_entity_poly.entity_id
_entity_poly.type
_entity_poly.pdbx_seq_one_letter_code
_entity_poly.pdbx_strand_id
1 'polypeptide(L)'
;MINSNCYEVVAKKPTSDSLSYEAEPHWNLLDFKERNDPYIGLGTAFAVSRTELVTAAHVLGLDRDSLVFTERYIRQKIRTGSGKTEEIVREIDTVVSYSSNRDYVVFTVKDFECSSWFEIADEAQFNKTIYTAGNAYGEGIVIREGRLLDTLPEPENGEWEYLKSSIATNPGNSGGPLLDSSFKVIGIVLSKKDDFCYALGMKDIIPGKAILYSRLNFGFSIFTKKLTRTTVKETALPMPYRDLVQWLSLRNREIASEGMAALLEENRDDLFPNGPNSLKVLNSIYVSAFPQLCLQGSNDNSWFMSNIQANSSDIGENGKVYWGEPYENSGIFFSI
;
A
#
# COMPACT_ATOMS: atom_id res chain seq x y z
N MET A 1 -9.68 10.29 -27.31
CA MET A 1 -9.94 10.94 -26.01
C MET A 1 -9.51 10.03 -24.86
N ILE A 2 -10.17 8.91 -24.57
CA ILE A 2 -9.80 8.07 -23.40
C ILE A 2 -8.38 7.47 -23.52
N ASN A 3 -8.08 6.76 -24.61
CA ASN A 3 -6.75 6.15 -24.82
C ASN A 3 -5.61 7.17 -24.99
N SER A 4 -5.93 8.43 -25.30
CA SER A 4 -4.94 9.51 -25.41
C SER A 4 -4.65 10.18 -24.07
N ASN A 5 -5.57 10.08 -23.11
CA ASN A 5 -5.53 10.81 -21.83
C ASN A 5 -5.38 9.89 -20.62
N CYS A 6 -5.47 8.56 -20.78
CA CYS A 6 -5.23 7.58 -19.73
C CYS A 6 -3.92 6.84 -19.97
N TYR A 7 -3.19 6.59 -18.89
CA TYR A 7 -1.88 5.98 -18.89
C TYR A 7 -1.85 4.86 -17.85
N GLU A 8 -1.14 3.78 -18.15
CA GLU A 8 -0.81 2.78 -17.13
C GLU A 8 0.30 3.32 -16.25
N VAL A 9 0.17 3.16 -14.94
CA VAL A 9 1.27 3.41 -14.01
C VAL A 9 2.06 2.13 -13.84
N VAL A 10 3.38 2.21 -14.01
CA VAL A 10 4.26 1.04 -13.94
C VAL A 10 5.51 1.28 -13.09
N ALA A 11 6.07 0.19 -12.58
CA ALA A 11 7.43 0.16 -12.02
C ALA A 11 8.32 -0.76 -12.87
N LYS A 12 9.60 -0.41 -12.99
CA LYS A 12 10.59 -1.23 -13.70
C LYS A 12 10.96 -2.45 -12.85
N LYS A 13 10.98 -3.64 -13.47
CA LYS A 13 11.47 -4.86 -12.82
C LYS A 13 12.99 -4.77 -12.61
N PRO A 14 13.52 -5.37 -11.53
CA PRO A 14 14.96 -5.51 -11.37
C PRO A 14 15.52 -6.36 -12.53
N THR A 15 16.66 -5.94 -13.06
CA THR A 15 17.37 -6.66 -14.14
C THR A 15 18.30 -7.75 -13.61
N SER A 16 18.58 -7.74 -12.31
CA SER A 16 19.36 -8.76 -11.60
C SER A 16 18.54 -9.28 -10.43
N ASP A 17 18.33 -10.58 -10.37
CA ASP A 17 17.80 -11.21 -9.15
C ASP A 17 18.92 -11.24 -8.10
N SER A 18 18.63 -10.74 -6.90
CA SER A 18 19.55 -10.84 -5.76
C SER A 18 19.53 -12.22 -5.11
N LEU A 19 18.60 -13.09 -5.51
CA LEU A 19 18.39 -14.42 -4.98
C LEU A 19 18.91 -15.47 -5.97
N SER A 20 19.50 -16.52 -5.42
CA SER A 20 19.85 -17.74 -6.16
C SER A 20 19.05 -18.90 -5.60
N TYR A 21 18.43 -19.70 -6.47
CA TYR A 21 17.80 -20.94 -6.05
C TYR A 21 18.88 -21.98 -5.73
N GLU A 22 18.67 -22.74 -4.65
CA GLU A 22 19.54 -23.85 -4.25
C GLU A 22 19.52 -25.01 -5.27
N ALA A 23 18.37 -25.19 -5.93
CA ALA A 23 18.18 -26.14 -7.03
C ALA A 23 17.33 -25.50 -8.13
N GLU A 24 17.49 -25.97 -9.37
CA GLU A 24 16.72 -25.46 -10.50
C GLU A 24 15.22 -25.72 -10.28
N PRO A 25 14.36 -24.69 -10.28
CA PRO A 25 12.93 -24.89 -10.13
C PRO A 25 12.36 -25.79 -11.23
N HIS A 26 11.30 -26.55 -10.94
CA HIS A 26 10.62 -27.41 -11.91
C HIS A 26 9.80 -26.59 -12.92
N TRP A 27 10.48 -25.82 -13.78
CA TRP A 27 9.90 -24.91 -14.77
C TRP A 27 8.98 -25.61 -15.78
N ASN A 28 9.12 -26.92 -15.94
CA ASN A 28 8.27 -27.77 -16.77
C ASN A 28 6.84 -27.92 -16.25
N LEU A 29 6.56 -27.55 -14.99
CA LEU A 29 5.23 -27.61 -14.38
C LEU A 29 4.41 -26.30 -14.54
N LEU A 30 4.99 -25.26 -15.14
CA LEU A 30 4.34 -23.96 -15.32
C LEU A 30 3.90 -23.77 -16.78
N ASP A 31 2.60 -23.60 -16.99
CA ASP A 31 1.97 -23.46 -18.32
C ASP A 31 2.32 -22.15 -19.04
N PHE A 32 2.87 -21.16 -18.33
CA PHE A 32 3.38 -19.92 -18.91
C PHE A 32 4.69 -19.52 -18.24
N LYS A 33 5.79 -19.69 -18.96
CA LYS A 33 7.14 -19.73 -18.38
C LYS A 33 7.71 -18.35 -18.03
N GLU A 34 7.41 -17.28 -18.77
CA GLU A 34 8.03 -15.97 -18.52
C GLU A 34 7.14 -14.80 -18.95
N ARG A 35 6.87 -13.86 -18.03
CA ARG A 35 6.34 -12.54 -18.39
C ARG A 35 7.51 -11.61 -18.72
N ASN A 36 7.87 -11.55 -20.00
CA ASN A 36 8.99 -10.74 -20.53
C ASN A 36 8.75 -9.23 -20.57
N ASP A 37 7.62 -8.75 -20.04
CA ASP A 37 7.40 -7.31 -19.83
C ASP A 37 8.42 -6.80 -18.78
N PRO A 38 9.30 -5.84 -19.10
CA PRO A 38 10.27 -5.29 -18.16
C PRO A 38 9.60 -4.43 -17.07
N TYR A 39 8.29 -4.27 -17.12
CA TYR A 39 7.51 -3.48 -16.18
C TYR A 39 6.45 -4.31 -15.42
N ILE A 40 6.08 -3.79 -14.26
CA ILE A 40 4.95 -4.23 -13.45
C ILE A 40 3.90 -3.12 -13.44
N GLY A 41 2.71 -3.44 -13.96
CA GLY A 41 1.54 -2.57 -13.87
C GLY A 41 1.06 -2.44 -12.42
N LEU A 42 0.81 -1.20 -12.02
CA LEU A 42 0.38 -0.82 -10.66
C LEU A 42 -1.05 -0.29 -10.64
N GLY A 43 -1.45 0.42 -11.70
CA GLY A 43 -2.77 1.05 -11.80
C GLY A 43 -2.85 1.97 -13.02
N THR A 44 -3.72 2.96 -12.94
CA THR A 44 -3.98 3.93 -14.00
C THR A 44 -3.76 5.36 -13.52
N ALA A 45 -3.33 6.24 -14.41
CA ALA A 45 -3.31 7.69 -14.23
C ALA A 45 -4.00 8.36 -15.43
N PHE A 46 -4.45 9.61 -15.26
CA PHE A 46 -5.07 10.36 -16.36
C PHE A 46 -4.68 11.83 -16.35
N ALA A 47 -4.66 12.44 -17.55
CA ALA A 47 -4.32 13.85 -17.73
C ALA A 47 -5.51 14.77 -17.42
N VAL A 48 -5.26 15.81 -16.62
CA VAL A 48 -6.24 16.86 -16.26
C VAL A 48 -5.84 18.25 -16.74
N SER A 49 -4.59 18.42 -17.17
CA SER A 49 -4.10 19.64 -17.80
C SER A 49 -3.00 19.29 -18.82
N ARG A 50 -2.38 20.33 -19.40
CA ARG A 50 -1.24 20.15 -20.32
C ARG A 50 -0.06 19.45 -19.65
N THR A 51 0.10 19.57 -18.33
CA THR A 51 1.29 19.09 -17.62
C THR A 51 0.98 18.14 -16.47
N GLU A 52 -0.24 18.13 -15.95
CA GLU A 52 -0.60 17.39 -14.73
C GLU A 52 -1.40 16.14 -15.04
N LEU A 53 -1.01 15.07 -14.37
CA LEU A 53 -1.69 13.81 -14.32
C LEU A 53 -2.13 13.51 -12.89
N VAL A 54 -3.21 12.74 -12.75
CA VAL A 54 -3.80 12.34 -11.48
C VAL A 54 -3.88 10.83 -11.39
N THR A 55 -3.62 10.29 -10.19
CA THR A 55 -3.82 8.88 -9.85
C THR A 55 -4.18 8.74 -8.36
N ALA A 56 -4.45 7.52 -7.90
CA ALA A 56 -4.65 7.23 -6.49
C ALA A 56 -3.29 7.08 -5.77
N ALA A 57 -3.21 7.49 -4.50
CA ALA A 57 -1.95 7.45 -3.73
C ALA A 57 -1.41 6.02 -3.59
N HIS A 58 -2.29 5.06 -3.36
CA HIS A 58 -1.90 3.65 -3.23
C HIS A 58 -1.35 3.04 -4.53
N VAL A 59 -1.66 3.62 -5.70
CA VAL A 59 -1.13 3.15 -7.00
C VAL A 59 0.37 3.43 -7.08
N LEU A 60 0.82 4.58 -6.60
CA LEU A 60 2.26 4.89 -6.54
C LEU A 60 2.93 4.27 -5.31
N GLY A 61 2.20 4.16 -4.19
CA GLY A 61 2.70 3.60 -2.94
C GLY A 61 3.86 4.38 -2.37
N LEU A 62 3.81 5.72 -2.44
CA LEU A 62 4.91 6.63 -2.06
C LEU A 62 5.30 6.56 -0.58
N ASP A 63 4.42 6.00 0.25
CA ASP A 63 4.58 5.84 1.69
C ASP A 63 5.27 4.53 2.09
N ARG A 64 5.64 3.69 1.11
CA ARG A 64 6.30 2.41 1.30
C ARG A 64 7.70 2.41 0.69
N ASP A 65 8.69 2.14 1.53
CA ASP A 65 10.06 1.93 1.06
C ASP A 65 10.15 0.65 0.22
N SER A 66 10.80 0.76 -0.93
CA SER A 66 11.18 -0.39 -1.75
C SER A 66 12.63 -0.25 -2.17
N LEU A 67 13.41 -1.31 -1.95
CA LEU A 67 14.79 -1.40 -2.43
C LEU A 67 14.87 -1.64 -3.94
N VAL A 68 13.75 -2.06 -4.56
CA VAL A 68 13.69 -2.51 -5.95
C VAL A 68 12.88 -1.57 -6.81
N PHE A 69 11.73 -1.11 -6.31
CA PHE A 69 10.79 -0.29 -7.05
C PHE A 69 10.92 1.17 -6.60
N THR A 70 12.05 1.79 -6.90
CA THR A 70 12.39 3.17 -6.49
C THR A 70 11.85 4.24 -7.42
N GLU A 71 11.73 3.93 -8.72
CA GLU A 71 11.14 4.82 -9.72
C GLU A 71 9.74 4.36 -10.14
N ARG A 72 8.95 5.31 -10.62
CA ARG A 72 7.61 5.08 -11.19
C ARG A 72 7.53 5.77 -12.54
N TYR A 73 6.76 5.15 -13.44
CA TYR A 73 6.62 5.59 -14.80
C TYR A 73 5.16 5.59 -15.20
N ILE A 74 4.82 6.42 -16.18
CA ILE A 74 3.61 6.25 -16.98
C ILE A 74 3.96 5.51 -18.26
N ARG A 75 3.06 4.65 -18.70
CA ARG A 75 3.17 3.86 -19.93
C ARG A 75 1.95 4.09 -20.81
N GLN A 76 2.20 4.36 -22.08
CA GLN A 76 1.18 4.43 -23.12
C GLN A 76 1.47 3.39 -24.20
N LYS A 77 0.44 2.64 -24.59
CA LYS A 77 0.47 1.70 -25.71
C LYS A 77 -0.39 2.26 -26.85
N ILE A 78 0.24 2.57 -27.98
CA ILE A 78 -0.41 3.20 -29.14
C ILE A 78 -0.42 2.22 -30.29
N ARG A 79 -1.61 1.87 -30.79
CA ARG A 79 -1.73 1.03 -31.99
C ARG A 79 -1.56 1.93 -33.22
N THR A 80 -0.49 1.70 -33.98
CA THR A 80 -0.22 2.39 -35.24
C THR A 80 -1.17 1.93 -36.34
N GLY A 81 -1.31 2.73 -37.40
CA GLY A 81 -2.09 2.36 -38.59
C GLY A 81 -1.60 1.08 -39.30
N SER A 82 -0.37 0.64 -39.02
CA SER A 82 0.20 -0.63 -39.51
C SER A 82 -0.24 -1.87 -38.71
N GLY A 83 -1.01 -1.68 -37.63
CA GLY A 83 -1.42 -2.74 -36.71
C GLY A 83 -0.40 -3.06 -35.62
N LYS A 84 0.82 -2.49 -35.67
CA LYS A 84 1.83 -2.60 -34.60
C LYS A 84 1.47 -1.72 -33.40
N THR A 85 1.78 -2.19 -32.20
CA THR A 85 1.67 -1.41 -30.96
C THR A 85 3.03 -0.82 -30.62
N GLU A 86 3.12 0.50 -30.56
CA GLU A 86 4.25 1.23 -30.01
C GLU A 86 4.04 1.46 -28.51
N GLU A 87 5.11 1.33 -27.74
CA GLU A 87 5.09 1.55 -26.31
C GLU A 87 5.97 2.75 -25.97
N ILE A 88 5.42 3.69 -25.21
CA ILE A 88 6.15 4.86 -24.71
C ILE A 88 6.07 4.85 -23.19
N VAL A 89 7.24 4.85 -22.55
CA VAL A 89 7.37 4.87 -21.09
C VAL A 89 8.10 6.14 -20.69
N ARG A 90 7.57 6.87 -19.70
CA ARG A 90 8.14 8.13 -19.21
C ARG A 90 8.14 8.17 -17.70
N GLU A 91 9.21 8.71 -17.12
CA GLU A 91 9.39 8.76 -15.68
C GLU A 91 8.57 9.88 -15.05
N ILE A 92 7.98 9.61 -13.88
CA ILE A 92 7.34 10.63 -13.06
C ILE A 92 8.41 11.61 -12.56
N ASP A 93 8.11 12.90 -12.62
CA ASP A 93 9.07 13.97 -12.30
C ASP A 93 8.80 14.58 -10.92
N THR A 94 7.72 15.35 -10.83
CA THR A 94 7.42 16.21 -9.68
C THR A 94 6.02 15.89 -9.16
N VAL A 95 5.87 15.82 -7.84
CA VAL A 95 4.55 15.69 -7.20
C VAL A 95 4.05 17.08 -6.83
N VAL A 96 2.83 17.39 -7.26
CA VAL A 96 2.19 18.71 -7.13
C VAL A 96 1.18 18.73 -5.98
N SER A 97 0.51 17.60 -5.73
CA SER A 97 -0.44 17.45 -4.61
C SER A 97 -0.48 15.98 -4.17
N TYR A 98 -0.59 15.71 -2.88
CA TYR A 98 -0.61 14.35 -2.33
C TYR A 98 -1.43 14.28 -1.05
N SER A 99 -2.21 13.21 -0.88
CA SER A 99 -2.89 12.92 0.38
C SER A 99 -3.00 11.41 0.59
N SER A 100 -2.48 10.91 1.71
CA SER A 100 -2.59 9.49 2.05
C SER A 100 -3.99 9.10 2.52
N ASN A 101 -4.73 9.99 3.19
CA ASN A 101 -6.09 9.68 3.66
C ASN A 101 -7.17 9.88 2.60
N ARG A 102 -7.01 10.87 1.70
CA ARG A 102 -7.91 11.02 0.54
C ARG A 102 -7.49 10.17 -0.66
N ASP A 103 -6.33 9.52 -0.57
CA ASP A 103 -5.80 8.56 -1.54
C ASP A 103 -5.65 9.14 -2.96
N TYR A 104 -5.00 10.29 -3.09
CA TYR A 104 -4.69 10.88 -4.40
C TYR A 104 -3.26 11.38 -4.52
N VAL A 105 -2.78 11.44 -5.76
CA VAL A 105 -1.55 12.15 -6.17
C VAL A 105 -1.79 12.89 -7.47
N VAL A 106 -1.35 14.15 -7.53
CA VAL A 106 -1.22 14.94 -8.75
C VAL A 106 0.26 15.12 -9.05
N PHE A 107 0.70 14.84 -10.27
CA PHE A 107 2.11 14.82 -10.63
C PHE A 107 2.37 15.24 -12.08
N THR A 108 3.62 15.58 -12.38
CA THR A 108 4.13 15.84 -13.73
C THR A 108 5.07 14.71 -14.17
N VAL A 109 5.39 14.68 -15.46
CA VAL A 109 6.21 13.66 -16.10
C VAL A 109 7.36 14.34 -16.84
N LYS A 110 8.56 13.73 -16.80
CA LYS A 110 9.77 14.33 -17.40
C LYS A 110 9.60 14.52 -18.90
N ASP A 111 9.94 15.71 -19.38
CA ASP A 111 9.97 16.09 -20.79
C ASP A 111 8.67 15.74 -21.55
N PHE A 112 7.53 15.86 -20.88
CA PHE A 112 6.24 15.45 -21.41
C PHE A 112 5.15 16.49 -21.18
N GLU A 113 4.47 16.84 -22.26
CA GLU A 113 3.23 17.59 -22.23
C GLU A 113 2.11 16.77 -22.86
N CYS A 114 0.95 16.78 -22.23
CA CYS A 114 -0.25 16.13 -22.73
C CYS A 114 -0.80 16.92 -23.91
N SER A 115 -0.97 16.26 -25.06
CA SER A 115 -1.58 16.87 -26.26
C SER A 115 -3.08 17.10 -26.10
N SER A 116 -3.71 16.40 -25.16
CA SER A 116 -5.09 16.59 -24.71
C SER A 116 -5.24 16.11 -23.27
N TRP A 117 -6.28 16.56 -22.59
CA TRP A 117 -6.62 16.17 -21.22
C TRP A 117 -8.13 16.09 -21.05
N PHE A 118 -8.59 15.56 -19.93
CA PHE A 118 -10.02 15.57 -19.60
C PHE A 118 -10.44 16.92 -19.00
N GLU A 119 -11.63 17.37 -19.36
CA GLU A 119 -12.31 18.42 -18.60
C GLU A 119 -12.80 17.85 -17.27
N ILE A 120 -12.76 18.66 -16.22
CA ILE A 120 -13.35 18.33 -14.91
C ILE A 120 -14.80 18.82 -14.92
N ALA A 121 -15.71 17.96 -14.48
CA ALA A 121 -17.11 18.35 -14.30
C ALA A 121 -17.27 19.21 -13.04
N ASP A 122 -18.14 20.21 -13.09
CA ASP A 122 -18.42 21.08 -11.94
C ASP A 122 -19.04 20.28 -10.78
N GLU A 123 -19.93 19.34 -11.10
CA GLU A 123 -20.67 18.53 -10.12
C GLU A 123 -20.92 17.10 -10.61
N ALA A 124 -21.01 16.17 -9.66
CA ALA A 124 -21.40 14.80 -9.94
C ALA A 124 -22.94 14.67 -9.96
N GLN A 125 -23.48 14.02 -10.99
CA GLN A 125 -24.93 13.79 -11.11
C GLN A 125 -25.30 12.36 -10.74
N PHE A 126 -26.06 12.20 -9.64
CA PHE A 126 -26.55 10.90 -9.21
C PHE A 126 -27.55 10.30 -10.20
N ASN A 127 -27.65 8.98 -10.17
CA ASN A 127 -28.58 8.23 -10.99
C ASN A 127 -28.36 8.41 -12.50
N LYS A 128 -27.15 8.78 -12.90
CA LYS A 128 -26.71 8.89 -14.30
C LYS A 128 -25.70 7.82 -14.66
N THR A 129 -25.63 7.53 -15.96
CA THR A 129 -24.58 6.68 -16.53
C THR A 129 -23.23 7.34 -16.31
N ILE A 130 -22.28 6.54 -15.87
CA ILE A 130 -20.89 6.93 -15.68
C ILE A 130 -19.98 5.87 -16.28
N TYR A 131 -18.75 6.28 -16.57
CA TYR A 131 -17.72 5.41 -17.11
C TYR A 131 -16.48 5.42 -16.21
N THR A 132 -15.71 4.34 -16.23
CA THR A 132 -14.33 4.36 -15.78
C THR A 132 -13.43 3.85 -16.89
N ALA A 133 -12.19 4.32 -16.89
CA ALA A 133 -11.16 3.84 -17.80
C ALA A 133 -9.92 3.41 -17.00
N GLY A 134 -9.36 2.24 -17.32
CA GLY A 134 -8.13 1.80 -16.68
C GLY A 134 -7.53 0.54 -17.29
N ASN A 135 -6.26 0.27 -16.99
CA ASN A 135 -5.57 -0.88 -17.53
C ASN A 135 -5.83 -2.14 -16.70
N ALA A 136 -6.90 -2.86 -17.03
CA ALA A 136 -7.19 -4.14 -16.41
C ALA A 136 -6.17 -5.19 -16.89
N TYR A 137 -5.38 -5.74 -15.95
CA TYR A 137 -4.48 -6.88 -16.17
C TYR A 137 -3.41 -6.72 -17.26
N GLY A 138 -3.08 -5.50 -17.68
CA GLY A 138 -2.06 -5.25 -18.72
C GLY A 138 -2.57 -5.43 -20.15
N GLU A 139 -3.88 -5.64 -20.33
CA GLU A 139 -4.56 -5.82 -21.62
C GLU A 139 -4.77 -4.50 -22.38
N GLY A 140 -4.45 -3.36 -21.74
CA GLY A 140 -4.66 -2.02 -22.27
C GLY A 140 -5.81 -1.30 -21.57
N ILE A 141 -6.06 -0.04 -21.95
CA ILE A 141 -7.11 0.76 -21.34
C ILE A 141 -8.49 0.20 -21.71
N VAL A 142 -9.19 -0.30 -20.70
CA VAL A 142 -10.56 -0.82 -20.79
C VAL A 142 -11.52 0.21 -20.21
N ILE A 143 -12.63 0.43 -20.90
CA ILE A 143 -13.72 1.29 -20.45
C ILE A 143 -14.82 0.43 -19.87
N ARG A 144 -15.34 0.79 -18.70
CA ARG A 144 -16.50 0.13 -18.09
C ARG A 144 -17.59 1.13 -17.79
N GLU A 145 -18.82 0.70 -18.02
CA GLU A 145 -20.02 1.46 -17.75
C GLU A 145 -20.62 1.07 -16.40
N GLY A 146 -21.27 2.02 -15.74
CA GLY A 146 -22.14 1.78 -14.60
C GLY A 146 -22.97 3.02 -14.27
N ARG A 147 -23.44 3.10 -13.04
CA ARG A 147 -24.30 4.19 -12.57
C ARG A 147 -23.79 4.78 -11.27
N LEU A 148 -23.81 6.10 -11.16
CA LEU A 148 -23.52 6.78 -9.90
C LEU A 148 -24.74 6.66 -9.00
N LEU A 149 -24.56 6.11 -7.79
CA LEU A 149 -25.67 5.73 -6.92
C LEU A 149 -25.89 6.74 -5.81
N ASP A 150 -24.84 7.01 -5.03
CA ASP A 150 -24.92 7.78 -3.79
C ASP A 150 -23.52 8.26 -3.38
N THR A 151 -23.41 8.91 -2.23
CA THR A 151 -22.15 9.14 -1.52
C THR A 151 -21.97 8.21 -0.32
N LEU A 152 -20.74 8.10 0.16
CA LEU A 152 -20.39 7.47 1.42
C LEU A 152 -19.48 8.44 2.19
N PRO A 153 -19.84 8.91 3.39
CA PRO A 153 -18.94 9.75 4.17
C PRO A 153 -17.64 9.00 4.50
N GLU A 154 -16.57 9.76 4.59
CA GLU A 154 -15.30 9.29 5.11
C GLU A 154 -15.49 8.58 6.46
N PRO A 155 -15.05 7.32 6.64
CA PRO A 155 -15.42 6.49 7.78
C PRO A 155 -15.00 7.00 9.16
N GLU A 156 -13.94 7.80 9.25
CA GLU A 156 -13.36 8.19 10.53
C GLU A 156 -14.00 9.44 11.13
N ASN A 157 -14.04 10.53 10.37
CA ASN A 157 -14.47 11.86 10.80
C ASN A 157 -15.57 12.43 9.90
N GLY A 158 -15.83 11.85 8.72
CA GLY A 158 -16.84 12.35 7.78
C GLY A 158 -16.45 13.65 7.08
N GLU A 159 -15.14 13.91 6.94
CA GLU A 159 -14.57 15.17 6.44
C GLU A 159 -14.74 15.37 4.92
N TRP A 160 -15.04 14.30 4.19
CA TRP A 160 -15.40 14.33 2.77
C TRP A 160 -16.33 13.16 2.44
N GLU A 161 -16.81 13.13 1.21
CA GLU A 161 -17.69 12.09 0.70
C GLU A 161 -17.05 11.36 -0.49
N TYR A 162 -17.06 10.03 -0.42
CA TYR A 162 -16.73 9.19 -1.57
C TYR A 162 -17.93 9.04 -2.49
N LEU A 163 -17.70 9.12 -3.79
CA LEU A 163 -18.70 8.79 -4.81
C LEU A 163 -18.85 7.27 -4.89
N LYS A 164 -20.08 6.76 -4.69
CA LYS A 164 -20.40 5.33 -4.74
C LYS A 164 -21.11 4.98 -6.04
N SER A 165 -20.58 3.99 -6.76
CA SER A 165 -21.12 3.56 -8.06
C SER A 165 -21.28 2.05 -8.19
N SER A 166 -22.11 1.64 -9.14
CA SER A 166 -22.33 0.23 -9.50
C SER A 166 -21.28 -0.35 -10.47
N ILE A 167 -20.21 0.40 -10.78
CA ILE A 167 -19.20 -0.04 -11.74
C ILE A 167 -18.46 -1.26 -11.17
N ALA A 168 -18.40 -2.34 -11.95
CA ALA A 168 -17.52 -3.47 -11.65
C ALA A 168 -16.07 -3.06 -11.92
N THR A 169 -15.26 -2.87 -10.87
CA THR A 169 -13.83 -2.59 -10.99
C THR A 169 -12.98 -3.84 -10.78
N ASN A 170 -11.89 -3.92 -11.53
CA ASN A 170 -10.86 -4.95 -11.40
C ASN A 170 -9.52 -4.29 -10.99
N PRO A 171 -8.56 -5.03 -10.44
CA PRO A 171 -7.18 -4.57 -10.29
C PRO A 171 -6.67 -3.95 -11.61
N GLY A 172 -6.12 -2.73 -11.51
CA GLY A 172 -5.67 -1.93 -12.64
C GLY A 172 -6.55 -0.73 -12.99
N ASN A 173 -7.83 -0.70 -12.58
CA ASN A 173 -8.68 0.48 -12.74
C ASN A 173 -8.43 1.56 -11.68
N SER A 174 -7.84 1.19 -10.53
CA SER A 174 -7.48 2.13 -9.47
C SER A 174 -6.56 3.23 -10.00
N GLY A 175 -6.85 4.46 -9.56
CA GLY A 175 -6.24 5.70 -10.04
C GLY A 175 -6.78 6.20 -11.38
N GLY A 176 -7.59 5.42 -12.10
CA GLY A 176 -8.24 5.85 -13.33
C GLY A 176 -9.37 6.86 -13.09
N PRO A 177 -9.83 7.56 -14.15
CA PRO A 177 -10.89 8.54 -14.02
C PRO A 177 -12.24 7.86 -13.83
N LEU A 178 -13.10 8.49 -13.05
CA LEU A 178 -14.55 8.32 -13.08
C LEU A 178 -15.14 9.45 -13.92
N LEU A 179 -15.83 9.09 -15.00
CA LEU A 179 -16.30 9.99 -16.05
C LEU A 179 -17.82 10.05 -16.07
N ASP A 180 -18.38 11.22 -16.35
CA ASP A 180 -19.80 11.37 -16.66
C ASP A 180 -20.13 10.93 -18.11
N SER A 181 -21.41 11.04 -18.49
CA SER A 181 -21.87 10.70 -19.84
C SER A 181 -21.32 11.60 -20.95
N SER A 182 -20.71 12.73 -20.59
CA SER A 182 -20.03 13.67 -21.50
C SER A 182 -18.51 13.49 -21.48
N PHE A 183 -18.00 12.44 -20.82
CA PHE A 183 -16.59 12.15 -20.63
C PHE A 183 -15.81 13.22 -19.88
N LYS A 184 -16.48 13.98 -19.00
CA LYS A 184 -15.82 14.86 -18.03
C LYS A 184 -15.52 14.09 -16.75
N VAL A 185 -14.41 14.39 -16.10
CA VAL A 185 -13.98 13.71 -14.86
C VAL A 185 -14.77 14.26 -13.69
N ILE A 186 -15.42 13.35 -12.96
CA ILE A 186 -16.07 13.65 -11.67
C ILE A 186 -15.23 13.17 -10.48
N GLY A 187 -14.33 12.20 -10.67
CA GLY A 187 -13.49 11.70 -9.59
C GLY A 187 -12.38 10.72 -9.99
N ILE A 188 -11.65 10.26 -8.99
CA ILE A 188 -10.54 9.28 -9.09
C ILE A 188 -11.03 7.95 -8.53
N VAL A 189 -10.98 6.87 -9.32
CA VAL A 189 -11.35 5.54 -8.84
C VAL A 189 -10.32 5.04 -7.83
N LEU A 190 -10.76 4.68 -6.63
CA LEU A 190 -9.88 4.25 -5.55
C LEU A 190 -9.93 2.74 -5.36
N SER A 191 -11.09 2.21 -4.96
CA SER A 191 -11.22 0.84 -4.48
C SER A 191 -12.57 0.22 -4.81
N LYS A 192 -12.62 -1.11 -4.69
CA LYS A 192 -13.85 -1.91 -4.70
C LYS A 192 -14.14 -2.39 -3.27
N LYS A 193 -15.37 -2.23 -2.79
CA LYS A 193 -15.86 -2.87 -1.56
C LYS A 193 -17.34 -3.25 -1.72
N ASP A 194 -17.68 -4.48 -1.34
CA ASP A 194 -19.06 -5.02 -1.34
C ASP A 194 -19.79 -4.77 -2.68
N ASP A 195 -19.12 -5.10 -3.78
CA ASP A 195 -19.56 -4.90 -5.18
C ASP A 195 -19.75 -3.46 -5.67
N PHE A 196 -19.48 -2.46 -4.82
CA PHE A 196 -19.46 -1.07 -5.22
C PHE A 196 -18.04 -0.57 -5.52
N CYS A 197 -17.97 0.39 -6.45
CA CYS A 197 -16.77 1.15 -6.73
C CYS A 197 -16.85 2.52 -6.04
N TYR A 198 -15.78 2.87 -5.33
CA TYR A 198 -15.64 4.14 -4.64
C TYR A 198 -14.61 5.03 -5.32
N ALA A 199 -14.94 6.30 -5.46
CA ALA A 199 -14.08 7.32 -6.04
C ALA A 199 -14.01 8.56 -5.16
N LEU A 200 -12.86 9.25 -5.17
CA LEU A 200 -12.73 10.58 -4.59
C LEU A 200 -13.20 11.62 -5.61
N GLY A 201 -14.02 12.60 -5.19
CA GLY A 201 -14.39 13.71 -6.06
C GLY A 201 -13.20 14.61 -6.39
N MET A 202 -13.15 15.13 -7.62
CA MET A 202 -12.05 16.04 -8.02
C MET A 202 -11.98 17.31 -7.16
N LYS A 203 -13.12 17.76 -6.61
CA LYS A 203 -13.22 18.90 -5.70
C LYS A 203 -12.51 18.69 -4.35
N ASP A 204 -12.25 17.45 -3.97
CA ASP A 204 -11.68 17.09 -2.66
C ASP A 204 -10.14 17.01 -2.71
N ILE A 205 -9.54 17.26 -3.88
CA ILE A 205 -8.09 17.46 -4.01
C ILE A 205 -7.71 18.79 -3.36
N ILE A 206 -6.76 18.74 -2.43
CA ILE A 206 -6.17 19.91 -1.78
C ILE A 206 -4.88 20.27 -2.54
N PRO A 207 -4.84 21.38 -3.30
CA PRO A 207 -3.69 21.73 -4.12
C PRO A 207 -2.47 22.16 -3.31
N GLY A 208 -1.26 21.88 -3.84
CA GLY A 208 0.00 22.43 -3.35
C GLY A 208 0.47 21.89 -1.99
N LYS A 209 -0.09 20.77 -1.53
CA LYS A 209 0.26 20.14 -0.26
C LYS A 209 0.47 18.63 -0.39
N ALA A 210 1.39 18.12 0.40
CA ALA A 210 1.47 16.70 0.75
C ALA A 210 0.94 16.50 2.16
N ILE A 211 -0.07 15.64 2.33
CA ILE A 211 -0.68 15.31 3.62
C ILE A 211 -0.45 13.82 3.89
N LEU A 212 0.37 13.53 4.90
CA LEU A 212 0.53 12.19 5.46
C LEU A 212 -0.32 12.06 6.72
N TYR A 213 -1.40 11.33 6.57
CA TYR A 213 -2.28 10.91 7.64
C TYR A 213 -1.97 9.46 8.04
N SER A 214 -1.88 9.19 9.33
CA SER A 214 -1.63 7.84 9.85
C SER A 214 -2.37 7.62 11.16
N ARG A 215 -3.13 6.52 11.23
CA ARG A 215 -3.75 6.01 12.47
C ARG A 215 -3.22 4.62 12.75
N LEU A 216 -2.29 4.52 13.69
CA LEU A 216 -1.58 3.28 14.01
C LEU A 216 -1.92 2.78 15.40
N ASN A 217 -2.01 1.45 15.51
CA ASN A 217 -2.11 0.74 16.78
C ASN A 217 -0.72 0.19 17.14
N PHE A 218 -0.15 0.70 18.22
CA PHE A 218 1.11 0.27 18.78
C PHE A 218 0.88 -0.80 19.83
N GLY A 219 1.75 -1.80 19.83
CA GLY A 219 1.71 -2.91 20.76
C GLY A 219 2.70 -3.99 20.36
N PHE A 220 3.02 -4.87 21.30
CA PHE A 220 3.69 -6.14 20.99
C PHE A 220 2.76 -7.31 21.31
N SER A 221 3.14 -8.50 20.86
CA SER A 221 2.45 -9.75 21.20
C SER A 221 2.86 -10.29 22.57
N ILE A 222 3.95 -9.77 23.16
CA ILE A 222 4.47 -10.22 24.45
C ILE A 222 3.79 -9.52 25.65
N PHE A 223 3.02 -8.46 25.42
CA PHE A 223 2.28 -7.76 26.47
C PHE A 223 0.94 -7.24 25.98
N THR A 224 0.05 -6.90 26.92
CA THR A 224 -1.36 -6.58 26.62
C THR A 224 -1.60 -5.10 26.34
N LYS A 225 -0.66 -4.23 26.70
CA LYS A 225 -0.74 -2.79 26.47
C LYS A 225 -0.80 -2.46 24.98
N LYS A 226 -1.72 -1.56 24.64
CA LYS A 226 -1.91 -1.03 23.29
C LYS A 226 -2.02 0.48 23.38
N LEU A 227 -1.59 1.16 22.33
CA LEU A 227 -1.76 2.59 22.17
C LEU A 227 -2.19 2.88 20.74
N THR A 228 -3.33 3.53 20.56
CA THR A 228 -3.75 4.04 19.25
C THR A 228 -3.36 5.50 19.13
N ARG A 229 -2.63 5.87 18.08
CA ARG A 229 -2.33 7.29 17.79
C ARG A 229 -2.72 7.64 16.37
N THR A 230 -3.38 8.78 16.24
CA THR A 230 -3.62 9.48 14.98
C THR A 230 -2.62 10.61 14.84
N THR A 231 -1.92 10.68 13.71
CA THR A 231 -0.93 11.72 13.41
C THR A 231 -1.14 12.25 12.00
N VAL A 232 -0.98 13.56 11.85
CA VAL A 232 -0.96 14.25 10.55
C VAL A 232 0.37 14.99 10.42
N LYS A 233 1.07 14.77 9.31
CA LYS A 233 2.25 15.54 8.91
C LYS A 233 1.97 16.17 7.55
N GLU A 234 2.39 17.41 7.35
CA GLU A 234 2.21 18.13 6.09
C GLU A 234 3.52 18.76 5.61
N THR A 235 3.66 18.90 4.30
CA THR A 235 4.68 19.76 3.67
C THR A 235 4.12 20.44 2.43
N ALA A 236 4.71 21.56 2.04
CA ALA A 236 4.37 22.26 0.80
C ALA A 236 4.87 21.49 -0.43
N LEU A 237 4.14 21.61 -1.53
CA LEU A 237 4.45 21.10 -2.87
C LEU A 237 4.40 22.26 -3.89
N PRO A 238 5.02 22.16 -5.07
CA PRO A 238 5.60 20.97 -5.71
C PRO A 238 6.96 20.54 -5.13
N MET A 239 7.28 19.24 -5.24
CA MET A 239 8.62 18.72 -4.98
C MET A 239 8.97 17.53 -5.88
N PRO A 240 10.25 17.27 -6.18
CA PRO A 240 10.66 16.10 -6.95
C PRO A 240 10.11 14.81 -6.34
N TYR A 241 9.72 13.86 -7.19
CA TYR A 241 9.13 12.59 -6.78
C TYR A 241 9.96 11.88 -5.69
N ARG A 242 11.28 11.79 -5.87
CA ARG A 242 12.17 11.11 -4.93
C ARG A 242 12.25 11.82 -3.58
N ASP A 243 12.20 13.14 -3.59
CA ASP A 243 12.26 13.94 -2.37
C ASP A 243 10.98 13.75 -1.55
N LEU A 244 9.81 13.64 -2.20
CA LEU A 244 8.57 13.33 -1.50
C LEU A 244 8.59 11.93 -0.90
N VAL A 245 9.06 10.92 -1.65
CA VAL A 245 9.22 9.55 -1.13
C VAL A 245 10.12 9.57 0.10
N GLN A 246 11.29 10.23 0.03
CA GLN A 246 12.19 10.33 1.18
C GLN A 246 11.53 11.03 2.37
N TRP A 247 10.79 12.11 2.14
CA TRP A 247 10.06 12.82 3.18
C TRP A 247 9.01 11.91 3.82
N LEU A 248 8.18 11.21 3.04
CA LEU A 248 7.16 10.28 3.55
C LEU A 248 7.78 9.16 4.37
N SER A 249 8.84 8.53 3.87
CA SER A 249 9.54 7.44 4.57
C SER A 249 10.19 7.90 5.88
N LEU A 250 10.72 9.13 5.93
CA LEU A 250 11.23 9.71 7.17
C LEU A 250 10.10 9.93 8.18
N ARG A 251 9.00 10.56 7.75
CA ARG A 251 7.85 10.85 8.63
C ARG A 251 7.17 9.58 9.14
N ASN A 252 7.03 8.55 8.31
CA ASN A 252 6.52 7.26 8.75
C ASN A 252 7.39 6.62 9.83
N ARG A 253 8.73 6.69 9.70
CA ARG A 253 9.66 6.20 10.73
C ARG A 253 9.57 7.01 12.02
N GLU A 254 9.46 8.34 11.93
CA GLU A 254 9.23 9.21 13.09
C GLU A 254 7.93 8.84 13.82
N ILE A 255 6.81 8.74 13.09
CA ILE A 255 5.50 8.36 13.65
C ILE A 255 5.59 7.00 14.35
N ALA A 256 6.23 6.01 13.71
CA ALA A 256 6.37 4.68 14.27
C ALA A 256 7.23 4.68 15.56
N SER A 257 8.36 5.39 15.54
CA SER A 257 9.27 5.49 16.68
C SER A 257 8.65 6.26 17.85
N GLU A 258 8.04 7.43 17.58
CA GLU A 258 7.35 8.25 18.59
C GLU A 258 6.16 7.51 19.21
N GLY A 259 5.40 6.77 18.42
CA GLY A 259 4.27 5.98 18.90
C GLY A 259 4.70 4.81 19.79
N MET A 260 5.75 4.09 19.38
CA MET A 260 6.31 3.01 20.20
C MET A 260 6.94 3.54 21.49
N ALA A 261 7.70 4.64 21.42
CA ALA A 261 8.29 5.27 22.60
C ALA A 261 7.20 5.73 23.59
N ALA A 262 6.12 6.34 23.10
CA ALA A 262 4.98 6.74 23.93
C ALA A 262 4.31 5.54 24.61
N LEU A 263 4.07 4.44 23.87
CA LEU A 263 3.51 3.21 24.46
C LEU A 263 4.37 2.69 25.61
N LEU A 264 5.69 2.65 25.41
CA LEU A 264 6.62 2.16 26.43
C LEU A 264 6.70 3.10 27.64
N GLU A 265 6.71 4.41 27.43
CA GLU A 265 6.78 5.39 28.52
C GLU A 265 5.47 5.44 29.32
N GLU A 266 4.30 5.46 28.67
CA GLU A 266 2.98 5.45 29.34
C GLU A 266 2.77 4.23 30.23
N ASN A 267 3.44 3.12 29.91
CA ASN A 267 3.33 1.86 30.63
C ASN A 267 4.61 1.47 31.37
N ARG A 268 5.58 2.40 31.49
CA ARG A 268 6.92 2.12 32.00
C ARG A 268 6.92 1.45 33.36
N ASP A 269 6.03 1.89 34.24
CA ASP A 269 5.94 1.41 35.64
C ASP A 269 5.16 0.09 35.79
N ASP A 270 4.59 -0.45 34.72
CA ASP A 270 3.91 -1.76 34.71
C ASP A 270 4.58 -2.77 33.77
N LEU A 271 5.38 -2.28 32.81
CA LEU A 271 6.15 -3.13 31.90
C LEU A 271 7.38 -3.74 32.57
N PHE A 272 7.75 -4.93 32.08
CA PHE A 272 9.00 -5.58 32.48
C PHE A 272 10.22 -4.74 32.06
N PRO A 273 11.25 -4.62 32.91
CA PRO A 273 11.40 -5.23 34.25
C PRO A 273 10.93 -4.32 35.41
N ASN A 274 10.39 -3.14 35.14
CA ASN A 274 10.24 -2.11 36.17
C ASN A 274 9.00 -2.30 37.05
N GLY A 275 7.94 -2.91 36.50
CA GLY A 275 6.67 -3.00 37.22
C GLY A 275 6.67 -4.00 38.38
N PRO A 276 5.82 -3.80 39.39
CA PRO A 276 5.70 -4.72 40.53
C PRO A 276 5.30 -6.13 40.07
N ASN A 277 4.55 -6.22 38.98
CA ASN A 277 4.11 -7.46 38.33
C ASN A 277 5.27 -8.25 37.69
N SER A 278 6.47 -7.67 37.58
CA SER A 278 7.68 -8.33 37.07
C SER A 278 8.48 -9.04 38.16
N LEU A 279 8.24 -8.73 39.44
CA LEU A 279 9.04 -9.23 40.56
C LEU A 279 9.07 -10.76 40.64
N LYS A 280 7.96 -11.44 40.30
CA LYS A 280 7.91 -12.91 40.30
C LYS A 280 8.93 -13.50 39.34
N VAL A 281 9.04 -12.97 38.13
CA VAL A 281 10.00 -13.44 37.12
C VAL A 281 11.43 -13.08 37.54
N LEU A 282 11.65 -11.84 38.00
CA LEU A 282 12.98 -11.37 38.38
C LEU A 282 13.57 -12.13 39.58
N ASN A 283 12.75 -12.65 40.48
CA ASN A 283 13.17 -13.42 41.66
C ASN A 283 13.09 -14.95 41.47
N SER A 284 12.77 -15.43 40.25
CA SER A 284 12.70 -16.85 39.94
C SER A 284 13.95 -17.31 39.20
N ILE A 285 14.40 -18.54 39.48
CA ILE A 285 15.47 -19.20 38.72
C ILE A 285 14.81 -20.04 37.63
N TYR A 286 15.11 -19.73 36.38
CA TYR A 286 14.67 -20.51 35.22
C TYR A 286 15.88 -21.18 34.58
N VAL A 287 15.84 -22.51 34.49
CA VAL A 287 16.82 -23.30 33.73
C VAL A 287 16.06 -23.95 32.59
N SER A 288 16.41 -23.59 31.36
CA SER A 288 15.83 -24.23 30.17
C SER A 288 16.92 -24.45 29.12
N ALA A 289 16.88 -25.62 28.49
CA ALA A 289 17.72 -25.95 27.33
C ALA A 289 17.15 -25.37 26.02
N PHE A 290 15.96 -24.78 26.06
CA PHE A 290 15.26 -24.24 24.89
C PHE A 290 14.89 -22.76 25.12
N PRO A 291 14.98 -21.88 24.11
CA PRO A 291 14.62 -20.48 24.26
C PRO A 291 13.22 -20.27 24.85
N GLN A 292 13.11 -19.31 25.78
CA GLN A 292 11.87 -18.97 26.46
C GLN A 292 11.52 -17.50 26.21
N LEU A 293 10.23 -17.18 26.22
CA LEU A 293 9.72 -15.81 26.10
C LEU A 293 9.25 -15.32 27.47
N CYS A 294 9.50 -14.05 27.77
CA CYS A 294 8.87 -13.37 28.91
C CYS A 294 7.60 -12.67 28.42
N LEU A 295 6.46 -13.09 28.94
CA LEU A 295 5.14 -12.68 28.49
C LEU A 295 4.35 -12.06 29.63
N GLN A 296 3.46 -11.12 29.31
CA GLN A 296 2.51 -10.55 30.25
C GLN A 296 1.16 -11.29 30.17
N GLY A 297 0.65 -11.74 31.32
CA GLY A 297 -0.67 -12.34 31.44
C GLY A 297 -1.78 -11.31 31.21
N SER A 298 -2.81 -11.70 30.45
CA SER A 298 -3.95 -10.83 30.16
C SER A 298 -4.89 -10.61 31.35
N ASN A 299 -4.88 -11.51 32.35
CA ASN A 299 -5.82 -11.48 33.46
C ASN A 299 -5.37 -10.59 34.62
N ASP A 300 -4.07 -10.57 34.91
CA ASP A 300 -3.51 -9.92 36.10
C ASP A 300 -2.30 -9.02 35.80
N ASN A 301 -1.95 -8.87 34.52
CA ASN A 301 -0.75 -8.16 34.06
C ASN A 301 0.57 -8.74 34.63
N SER A 302 0.54 -9.94 35.24
CA SER A 302 1.73 -10.59 35.77
C SER A 302 2.65 -11.03 34.65
N TRP A 303 3.95 -10.90 34.86
CA TRP A 303 4.92 -11.43 33.91
C TRP A 303 5.23 -12.88 34.23
N PHE A 304 5.45 -13.70 33.20
CA PHE A 304 5.83 -15.11 33.33
C PHE A 304 6.72 -15.57 32.18
N MET A 305 7.51 -16.61 32.41
CA MET A 305 8.24 -17.29 31.35
C MET A 305 7.32 -18.29 30.64
N SER A 306 7.38 -18.35 29.32
CA SER A 306 6.51 -19.16 28.46
C SER A 306 6.49 -20.66 28.78
N ASN A 307 7.53 -21.18 29.43
CA ASN A 307 7.69 -22.60 29.77
C ASN A 307 7.49 -23.54 28.57
N ILE A 308 7.99 -23.12 27.41
CA ILE A 308 7.93 -23.87 26.15
C ILE A 308 8.62 -25.20 26.37
N GLN A 309 7.87 -26.28 26.14
CA GLN A 309 8.38 -27.64 26.19
C GLN A 309 9.11 -27.94 24.88
N ALA A 310 10.36 -28.40 25.00
CA ALA A 310 11.12 -28.87 23.85
C ALA A 310 10.77 -30.33 23.57
N ASN A 311 10.29 -30.59 22.37
CA ASN A 311 10.20 -31.90 21.77
C ASN A 311 11.48 -32.19 20.99
N SER A 312 11.76 -33.46 20.73
CA SER A 312 12.91 -33.86 19.94
C SER A 312 12.62 -35.09 19.08
N SER A 313 13.24 -35.16 17.91
CA SER A 313 13.24 -36.34 17.05
C SER A 313 14.65 -36.64 16.59
N ASP A 314 14.97 -37.93 16.55
CA ASP A 314 16.18 -38.45 15.91
C ASP A 314 15.98 -38.39 14.39
N ILE A 315 17.01 -37.96 13.66
CA ILE A 315 17.02 -37.88 12.19
C ILE A 315 18.12 -38.75 11.56
N GLY A 316 18.78 -39.62 12.35
CA GLY A 316 19.89 -40.46 11.91
C GLY A 316 21.26 -39.76 12.00
N GLU A 317 22.34 -40.54 11.85
CA GLU A 317 23.74 -40.05 11.86
C GLU A 317 24.14 -39.20 13.08
N ASN A 318 23.57 -39.49 14.26
CA ASN A 318 23.69 -38.69 15.49
C ASN A 318 23.06 -37.28 15.42
N GLY A 319 22.29 -36.97 14.36
CA GLY A 319 21.54 -35.74 14.23
C GLY A 319 20.26 -35.75 15.06
N LYS A 320 19.96 -34.62 15.71
CA LYS A 320 18.70 -34.41 16.43
C LYS A 320 18.08 -33.08 16.05
N VAL A 321 16.76 -33.09 15.86
CA VAL A 321 15.96 -31.88 15.72
C VAL A 321 15.20 -31.65 17.02
N TYR A 322 15.28 -30.45 17.56
CA TYR A 322 14.48 -29.98 18.68
C TYR A 322 13.47 -28.95 18.20
N TRP A 323 12.25 -29.00 18.73
CA TRP A 323 11.25 -27.97 18.46
C TRP A 323 10.41 -27.68 19.69
N GLY A 324 9.87 -26.47 19.76
CA GLY A 324 8.96 -26.06 20.82
C GLY A 324 7.81 -25.25 20.26
N GLU A 325 6.64 -25.40 20.86
CA GLU A 325 5.42 -24.71 20.44
C GLU A 325 5.10 -23.56 21.39
N PRO A 326 5.39 -22.28 21.01
CA PRO A 326 5.04 -21.13 21.83
C PRO A 326 3.54 -20.85 21.91
N TYR A 327 2.75 -21.33 20.94
CA TYR A 327 1.29 -21.23 20.86
C TYR A 327 0.75 -22.27 19.86
N GLU A 328 -0.50 -22.75 20.02
CA GLU A 328 -1.12 -23.78 19.16
C GLU A 328 -0.81 -23.56 17.65
N ASN A 329 -0.23 -24.57 16.99
CA ASN A 329 0.16 -24.57 15.57
C ASN A 329 1.27 -23.57 15.15
N SER A 330 2.09 -23.11 16.09
CA SER A 330 3.33 -22.37 15.79
C SER A 330 4.52 -23.12 16.40
N GLY A 331 5.61 -23.28 15.64
CA GLY A 331 6.80 -24.03 16.08
C GLY A 331 8.08 -23.26 15.83
N ILE A 332 9.00 -23.30 16.79
CA ILE A 332 10.39 -22.86 16.61
C ILE A 332 11.24 -24.11 16.49
N PHE A 333 12.06 -24.21 15.44
CA PHE A 333 12.89 -25.39 15.15
C PHE A 333 14.37 -25.05 15.30
N PHE A 334 15.12 -25.96 15.91
CA PHE A 334 16.57 -25.92 15.96
C PHE A 334 17.13 -27.31 15.64
N SER A 335 18.11 -27.37 14.73
CA SER A 335 18.93 -28.56 14.52
C SER A 335 20.30 -28.35 15.15
N ILE A 336 20.85 -29.39 15.79
CA ILE A 336 22.25 -29.43 16.21
C ILE A 336 22.95 -30.54 15.44
#